data_AF-A0A9W7YU30-F1
#
_entry.id   AF-A0A9W7YU30-F1
#
_cell.length_a   1.000
_cell.length_b   1.000
_cell.length_c   1.000
_cell.angle_alpha   90.00
_cell.angle_beta   90.00
_cell.angle_gamma   90.00
#
_symmetry.space_group_name_H-M   'P 1'
#
loop_
_entity.id
_entity.type
_entity.pdbx_description
1 polymer ?
#
loop_
_entity_poly.entity_id
_entity_poly.type
_entity_poly.pdbx_seq_one_letter_code
_entity_poly.pdbx_strand_id
1 'polypeptide(L)'
;MSNNSERDHSDSEEDEDDLSNEILDLDAFNQLLSMDDDTDEDYEFSREIVQSYLEQAKSTFADMDQALSAKDLSKLSSLGHFLKGSSATIGVKKVQECCKHIQFLGKLHNMDGQGSVDEDEALKLIAKELKVGKEEYEKANEFLGFFYETDFTDQDAKEPSN
;
A
#
# COMPACT_ATOMS: atom_id res chain seq x y z
N MET A 1 -28.82 48.14 -13.27
CA MET A 1 -29.71 47.41 -12.36
C MET A 1 -29.41 45.94 -12.52
N SER A 2 -29.13 45.30 -11.39
CA SER A 2 -29.22 43.86 -11.10
C SER A 2 -28.17 42.91 -11.70
N ASN A 3 -27.38 42.38 -10.75
CA ASN A 3 -26.64 41.12 -10.73
C ASN A 3 -27.50 39.90 -11.09
N ASN A 4 -26.87 38.83 -11.60
CA ASN A 4 -26.77 37.49 -10.99
C ASN A 4 -25.83 36.64 -11.88
N SER A 5 -24.58 36.32 -11.50
CA SER A 5 -24.16 35.19 -10.66
C SER A 5 -24.72 33.84 -11.11
N GLU A 6 -23.96 33.13 -11.94
CA GLU A 6 -23.95 31.66 -11.94
C GLU A 6 -22.50 31.22 -11.71
N ARG A 7 -22.29 30.66 -10.51
CA ARG A 7 -21.06 30.04 -9.98
C ARG A 7 -20.95 28.65 -10.62
N ASP A 8 -19.82 28.31 -11.22
CA ASP A 8 -18.73 27.51 -10.62
C ASP A 8 -19.20 26.12 -10.16
N HIS A 9 -18.86 25.09 -10.95
CA HIS A 9 -18.82 23.66 -10.63
C HIS A 9 -18.30 22.89 -11.85
N SER A 10 -17.00 22.60 -11.95
CA SER A 10 -16.45 21.44 -12.70
C SER A 10 -14.90 21.33 -12.64
N ASP A 11 -14.26 21.46 -11.47
CA ASP A 11 -12.77 21.42 -11.40
C ASP A 11 -12.25 20.41 -10.36
N SER A 12 -13.01 19.39 -10.00
CA SER A 12 -12.63 18.42 -8.94
C SER A 12 -12.56 16.96 -9.38
N GLU A 13 -13.20 16.58 -10.49
CA GLU A 13 -13.23 15.16 -10.92
C GLU A 13 -11.95 14.72 -11.65
N GLU A 14 -11.25 15.64 -12.34
CA GLU A 14 -10.01 15.31 -13.07
C GLU A 14 -8.80 15.15 -12.12
N ASP A 15 -8.77 15.85 -10.98
CA ASP A 15 -7.68 15.78 -10.00
C ASP A 15 -7.79 14.57 -9.06
N GLU A 16 -9.01 14.13 -8.72
CA GLU A 16 -9.23 12.94 -7.88
C GLU A 16 -8.88 11.63 -8.61
N ASP A 17 -9.17 11.57 -9.91
CA ASP A 17 -8.87 10.39 -10.73
C ASP A 17 -7.35 10.23 -10.97
N ASP A 18 -6.58 11.32 -10.98
CA ASP A 18 -5.11 11.27 -11.07
C ASP A 18 -4.47 10.75 -9.77
N LEU A 19 -4.98 11.19 -8.61
CA LEU A 19 -4.50 10.74 -7.30
C LEU A 19 -4.81 9.27 -7.03
N SER A 20 -6.00 8.78 -7.43
CA SER A 20 -6.38 7.37 -7.29
C SER A 20 -5.50 6.47 -8.17
N ASN A 21 -5.20 6.90 -9.41
CA ASN A 21 -4.33 6.18 -10.34
C ASN A 21 -2.86 6.14 -9.91
N GLU A 22 -2.42 7.15 -9.14
CA GLU A 22 -1.07 7.21 -8.59
C GLU A 22 -0.88 6.21 -7.42
N ILE A 23 -1.93 5.99 -6.62
CA ILE A 23 -1.90 5.11 -5.45
C ILE A 23 -2.24 3.66 -5.84
N LEU A 24 -3.30 3.47 -6.61
CA LEU A 24 -3.87 2.17 -6.96
C LEU A 24 -3.74 1.84 -8.45
N ASP A 25 -3.52 0.57 -8.72
CA ASP A 25 -3.85 -0.07 -9.98
C ASP A 25 -5.36 -0.27 -10.03
N LEU A 26 -6.05 0.68 -10.67
CA LEU A 26 -7.50 0.63 -10.79
C LEU A 26 -7.98 -0.64 -11.52
N ASP A 27 -7.19 -1.23 -12.42
CA ASP A 27 -7.60 -2.48 -13.07
C ASP A 27 -7.60 -3.65 -12.07
N ALA A 28 -6.58 -3.72 -11.21
CA ALA A 28 -6.53 -4.73 -10.14
C ALA A 28 -7.59 -4.47 -9.07
N PHE A 29 -7.78 -3.20 -8.69
CA PHE A 29 -8.77 -2.83 -7.67
C PHE A 29 -10.20 -3.05 -8.16
N ASN A 30 -10.52 -2.68 -9.41
CA ASN A 30 -11.84 -2.96 -10.01
C ASN A 30 -12.12 -4.47 -10.14
N GLN A 31 -11.08 -5.29 -10.38
CA GLN A 31 -11.25 -6.74 -10.34
C GLN A 31 -11.62 -7.23 -8.94
N LEU A 32 -11.02 -6.66 -7.89
CA LEU A 32 -11.40 -6.96 -6.51
C LEU A 32 -12.84 -6.52 -6.22
N LEU A 33 -13.23 -5.30 -6.61
CA LEU A 33 -14.60 -4.80 -6.45
C LEU A 33 -15.63 -5.64 -7.21
N SER A 34 -15.27 -6.21 -8.37
CA SER A 34 -16.17 -7.10 -9.12
C SER A 34 -16.49 -8.42 -8.42
N MET A 35 -15.83 -8.70 -7.29
CA MET A 35 -16.12 -9.85 -6.44
C MET A 35 -17.20 -9.56 -5.39
N ASP A 36 -17.51 -8.29 -5.13
CA ASP A 36 -18.68 -7.92 -4.32
C ASP A 36 -19.97 -8.28 -5.07
N ASP A 37 -21.02 -8.67 -4.33
CA ASP A 37 -22.33 -8.97 -4.92
C ASP A 37 -22.97 -7.65 -5.40
N ASP A 38 -23.69 -7.65 -6.52
CA ASP A 38 -24.40 -6.47 -7.04
C ASP A 38 -25.44 -5.92 -6.04
N THR A 39 -25.77 -6.69 -5.00
CA THR A 39 -26.67 -6.31 -3.90
C THR A 39 -25.96 -5.79 -2.64
N ASP A 40 -24.64 -5.83 -2.61
CA ASP A 40 -23.80 -5.36 -1.52
C ASP A 40 -23.50 -3.87 -1.69
N GLU A 41 -24.32 -3.03 -1.08
CA GLU A 41 -24.15 -1.58 -1.11
C GLU A 41 -22.92 -1.11 -0.31
N ASP A 42 -22.33 -1.98 0.51
CA ASP A 42 -21.26 -1.64 1.47
C ASP A 42 -19.88 -2.21 1.07
N TYR A 43 -19.78 -2.89 -0.09
CA TYR A 43 -18.57 -3.57 -0.57
C TYR A 43 -17.93 -4.47 0.51
N GLU A 44 -18.73 -5.26 1.23
CA GLU A 44 -18.31 -6.01 2.42
C GLU A 44 -17.11 -6.93 2.12
N PHE A 45 -17.16 -7.67 1.01
CA PHE A 45 -16.13 -8.63 0.67
C PHE A 45 -14.80 -7.95 0.32
N SER A 46 -14.80 -6.98 -0.59
CA SER A 46 -13.56 -6.29 -0.95
C SER A 46 -12.99 -5.50 0.24
N ARG A 47 -13.84 -4.90 1.07
CA ARG A 47 -13.44 -4.20 2.30
C ARG A 47 -12.73 -5.14 3.28
N GLU A 48 -13.24 -6.34 3.51
CA GLU A 48 -12.58 -7.34 4.37
C GLU A 48 -11.20 -7.74 3.85
N ILE A 49 -11.08 -7.93 2.53
CA ILE A 49 -9.80 -8.26 1.88
C ILE A 49 -8.80 -7.10 2.02
N VAL A 50 -9.25 -5.86 1.81
CA VAL A 50 -8.45 -4.65 2.00
C VAL A 50 -8.00 -4.50 3.45
N GLN A 51 -8.90 -4.69 4.42
CA GLN A 51 -8.57 -4.64 5.83
C GLN A 51 -7.47 -5.67 6.19
N SER A 52 -7.65 -6.92 5.76
CA SER A 52 -6.69 -8.00 5.98
C SER A 52 -5.31 -7.69 5.37
N TYR A 53 -5.30 -7.09 4.18
CA TYR A 53 -4.08 -6.59 3.56
C TYR A 53 -3.40 -5.52 4.41
N LEU A 54 -4.14 -4.51 4.89
CA LEU A 54 -3.58 -3.40 5.65
C LEU A 54 -2.93 -3.89 6.96
N GLU A 55 -3.62 -4.78 7.69
CA GLU A 55 -3.09 -5.43 8.89
C GLU A 55 -1.81 -6.23 8.58
N GLN A 56 -1.83 -7.03 7.51
CA GLN A 56 -0.67 -7.81 7.07
C GLN A 56 0.50 -6.92 6.67
N ALA A 57 0.25 -5.82 5.95
CA ALA A 57 1.27 -4.88 5.52
C ALA A 57 1.94 -4.21 6.72
N LYS A 58 1.14 -3.70 7.68
CA LYS A 58 1.63 -3.11 8.93
C LYS A 58 2.53 -4.08 9.70
N SER A 59 2.06 -5.32 9.93
CA SER A 59 2.86 -6.35 10.61
C SER A 59 4.14 -6.69 9.83
N THR A 60 4.06 -6.79 8.50
CA THR A 60 5.22 -7.14 7.67
C THR A 60 6.27 -6.03 7.68
N PHE A 61 5.87 -4.76 7.67
CA PHE A 61 6.81 -3.65 7.80
C PHE A 61 7.52 -3.62 9.16
N ALA A 62 6.82 -3.95 10.24
CA ALA A 62 7.43 -4.10 11.55
C ALA A 62 8.45 -5.26 11.58
N ASP A 63 8.16 -6.39 10.93
CA ASP A 63 9.10 -7.49 10.77
C ASP A 63 10.31 -7.11 9.89
N MET A 64 10.10 -6.28 8.87
CA MET A 64 11.19 -5.74 8.04
C MET A 64 12.11 -4.83 8.84
N ASP A 65 11.61 -3.97 9.73
CA ASP A 65 12.45 -3.14 10.60
C ASP A 65 13.34 -3.99 11.52
N GLN A 66 12.77 -5.07 12.06
CA GLN A 66 13.51 -6.02 12.91
C GLN A 66 14.60 -6.73 12.11
N ALA A 67 14.24 -7.23 10.92
CA ALA A 67 15.20 -7.89 10.02
C ALA A 67 16.31 -6.94 9.57
N LEU A 68 15.98 -5.67 9.28
CA LEU A 68 16.94 -4.63 8.93
C LEU A 68 17.91 -4.32 10.07
N SER A 69 17.38 -4.23 11.30
CA SER A 69 18.19 -4.03 12.51
C SER A 69 19.13 -5.22 12.77
N ALA A 70 18.67 -6.43 12.45
CA ALA A 70 19.47 -7.66 12.51
C ALA A 70 20.38 -7.88 11.30
N LYS A 71 20.30 -7.01 10.28
CA LYS A 71 20.96 -7.15 8.97
C LYS A 71 20.66 -8.48 8.25
N ASP A 72 19.47 -9.03 8.46
CA ASP A 72 19.05 -10.30 7.84
C ASP A 72 18.49 -10.07 6.43
N LEU A 73 19.40 -10.01 5.45
CA LEU A 73 19.06 -9.81 4.04
C LEU A 73 18.14 -10.91 3.47
N SER A 74 18.30 -12.15 3.93
CA SER A 74 17.49 -13.26 3.45
C SER A 74 16.03 -13.12 3.91
N LYS A 75 15.85 -12.75 5.19
CA LYS A 75 14.53 -12.46 5.75
C LYS A 75 13.91 -11.23 5.08
N LEU A 76 14.68 -10.16 4.88
CA LEU A 76 14.22 -8.96 4.14
C LEU A 76 13.75 -9.32 2.73
N SER A 77 14.51 -10.15 2.00
CA SER A 77 14.11 -10.59 0.66
C SER A 77 12.79 -11.37 0.67
N SER A 78 12.62 -12.24 1.67
CA SER A 78 11.44 -13.09 1.81
C SER A 78 10.20 -12.28 2.19
N LEU A 79 10.33 -11.32 3.13
CA LEU A 79 9.26 -10.41 3.51
C LEU A 79 8.88 -9.49 2.33
N GLY A 80 9.87 -8.98 1.58
CA GLY A 80 9.63 -8.18 0.38
C GLY A 80 8.88 -8.96 -0.69
N HIS A 81 9.24 -10.23 -0.90
CA HIS A 81 8.51 -11.10 -1.84
C HIS A 81 7.05 -11.29 -1.43
N PHE A 82 6.82 -11.55 -0.14
CA PHE A 82 5.50 -11.79 0.42
C PHE A 82 4.59 -10.56 0.29
N LEU A 83 5.02 -9.41 0.80
CA LEU A 83 4.21 -8.19 0.78
C LEU A 83 4.03 -7.63 -0.64
N LYS A 84 4.99 -7.86 -1.55
CA LYS A 84 4.82 -7.57 -2.98
C LYS A 84 3.63 -8.32 -3.57
N GLY A 85 3.51 -9.62 -3.28
CA GLY A 85 2.40 -10.44 -3.77
C GLY A 85 1.06 -9.94 -3.25
N SER A 86 0.99 -9.67 -1.94
CA SER A 86 -0.21 -9.16 -1.29
C SER A 86 -0.64 -7.79 -1.84
N SER A 87 0.31 -6.85 -1.99
CA SER A 87 0.04 -5.50 -2.52
C SER A 87 -0.43 -5.54 -3.98
N ALA A 88 0.06 -6.48 -4.78
CA ALA A 88 -0.37 -6.66 -6.17
C ALA A 88 -1.83 -7.12 -6.28
N THR A 89 -2.34 -7.88 -5.30
CA THR A 89 -3.74 -8.33 -5.28
C THR A 89 -4.71 -7.18 -5.06
N ILE A 90 -4.35 -6.21 -4.21
CA ILE A 90 -5.18 -5.03 -3.94
C ILE A 90 -4.97 -3.94 -5.00
N GLY A 91 -3.79 -3.92 -5.62
CA GLY A 91 -3.40 -2.89 -6.59
C GLY A 91 -2.58 -1.75 -5.98
N VAL A 92 -2.03 -1.87 -4.76
CA VAL A 92 -1.22 -0.81 -4.15
C VAL A 92 0.18 -0.75 -4.80
N LYS A 93 0.26 -0.03 -5.92
CA LYS A 93 1.39 -0.04 -6.87
C LYS A 93 2.73 0.29 -6.22
N LYS A 94 2.80 1.40 -5.48
CA LYS A 94 4.06 1.90 -4.95
C LYS A 94 4.59 1.04 -3.80
N VAL A 95 3.70 0.50 -2.96
CA VAL A 95 4.08 -0.50 -1.94
C VAL A 95 4.61 -1.77 -2.60
N GLN A 96 3.95 -2.25 -3.65
CA GLN A 96 4.41 -3.39 -4.44
C GLN A 96 5.80 -3.15 -5.03
N GLU A 97 6.07 -1.96 -5.59
CA GLU A 97 7.37 -1.58 -6.14
C GLU A 97 8.46 -1.54 -5.07
N CYS A 98 8.23 -0.86 -3.94
CA CYS A 98 9.17 -0.82 -2.82
C CYS A 98 9.50 -2.25 -2.34
N CYS A 99 8.49 -3.11 -2.21
CA CYS A 99 8.66 -4.50 -1.79
C CYS A 99 9.47 -5.33 -2.80
N LYS A 100 9.33 -5.04 -4.11
CA LYS A 100 10.15 -5.63 -5.18
C LYS A 100 11.61 -5.18 -5.05
N HIS A 101 11.87 -3.90 -4.78
CA HIS A 101 13.23 -3.41 -4.55
C HIS A 101 13.87 -4.07 -3.33
N ILE A 102 13.16 -4.11 -2.19
CA ILE A 102 13.62 -4.80 -0.98
C ILE A 102 13.90 -6.28 -1.26
N GLN A 103 13.03 -6.94 -2.05
CA GLN A 103 13.24 -8.33 -2.46
C GLN A 103 14.59 -8.52 -3.17
N PHE A 104 14.92 -7.66 -4.14
CA PHE A 104 16.15 -7.76 -4.92
C PHE A 104 17.40 -7.32 -4.14
N LEU A 105 17.31 -6.23 -3.39
CA LEU A 105 18.41 -5.76 -2.54
C LEU A 105 18.74 -6.79 -1.45
N GLY A 106 17.75 -7.48 -0.89
CA GLY A 106 17.95 -8.60 0.04
C GLY A 106 18.65 -9.81 -0.59
N LYS A 107 18.74 -9.89 -1.93
CA LYS A 107 19.54 -10.89 -2.67
C LYS A 107 20.89 -10.33 -3.11
N LEU A 108 21.27 -9.14 -2.65
CA LEU A 108 22.44 -8.38 -3.09
C LEU A 108 22.42 -8.09 -4.60
N HIS A 109 21.24 -7.90 -5.18
CA HIS A 109 21.06 -7.41 -6.54
C HIS A 109 20.68 -5.92 -6.51
N ASN A 110 20.89 -5.21 -7.61
CA ASN A 110 20.36 -3.85 -7.73
C ASN A 110 18.81 -3.85 -7.77
N MET A 111 18.19 -2.68 -7.67
CA MET A 111 16.73 -2.50 -7.63
C MET A 111 16.01 -3.00 -8.91
N ASP A 112 16.69 -3.05 -10.05
CA ASP A 112 16.18 -3.63 -11.29
C ASP A 112 16.29 -5.17 -11.35
N GLY A 113 16.90 -5.77 -10.32
CA GLY A 113 17.19 -7.20 -10.23
C GLY A 113 18.43 -7.65 -11.04
N GLN A 114 19.18 -6.71 -11.62
CA GLN A 114 20.36 -6.96 -12.46
C GLN A 114 21.65 -6.51 -11.78
N GLY A 115 22.73 -7.24 -12.01
CA GLY A 115 24.01 -6.96 -11.36
C GLY A 115 23.98 -7.20 -9.85
N SER A 116 24.97 -6.66 -9.15
CA SER A 116 25.16 -6.86 -7.72
C SER A 116 25.43 -5.55 -6.99
N VAL A 117 24.96 -5.49 -5.75
CA VAL A 117 25.23 -4.40 -4.80
C VAL A 117 25.97 -4.96 -3.59
N ASP A 118 26.82 -4.16 -2.96
CA ASP A 118 27.45 -4.57 -1.70
C ASP A 118 26.45 -4.59 -0.53
N GLU A 119 26.75 -5.36 0.50
CA GLU A 119 25.85 -5.56 1.64
C GLU A 119 25.54 -4.26 2.39
N ASP A 120 26.54 -3.41 2.64
CA ASP A 120 26.33 -2.17 3.38
C ASP A 120 25.48 -1.18 2.58
N GLU A 121 25.67 -1.10 1.26
CA GLU A 121 24.83 -0.29 0.39
C GLU A 121 23.42 -0.88 0.23
N ALA A 122 23.29 -2.20 0.11
CA ALA A 122 21.99 -2.87 0.07
C ALA A 122 21.16 -2.54 1.32
N LEU A 123 21.76 -2.61 2.51
CA LEU A 123 21.08 -2.28 3.78
C LEU A 123 20.64 -0.81 3.83
N LYS A 124 21.47 0.14 3.35
CA LYS A 124 21.08 1.55 3.28
C LYS A 124 19.92 1.78 2.30
N LEU A 125 19.98 1.15 1.13
CA LEU A 125 18.92 1.25 0.13
C LEU A 125 17.63 0.62 0.64
N ILE A 126 17.69 -0.54 1.28
CA ILE A 126 16.53 -1.18 1.92
C ILE A 126 15.93 -0.26 2.99
N ALA A 127 16.74 0.39 3.82
CA ALA A 127 16.24 1.34 4.82
C ALA A 127 15.46 2.49 4.18
N LYS A 128 15.94 3.00 3.04
CA LYS A 128 15.26 4.05 2.26
C LYS A 128 13.95 3.54 1.66
N GLU A 129 13.98 2.39 0.99
CA GLU A 129 12.78 1.77 0.39
C GLU A 129 11.74 1.41 1.45
N LEU A 130 12.17 0.97 2.63
CA LEU A 130 11.26 0.65 3.74
C LEU A 130 10.56 1.90 4.26
N LYS A 131 11.26 3.03 4.34
CA LYS A 131 10.67 4.32 4.70
C LYS A 131 9.63 4.75 3.65
N VAL A 132 9.99 4.71 2.36
CA VAL A 132 9.07 5.06 1.27
C VAL A 132 7.86 4.13 1.26
N GLY A 133 8.06 2.82 1.37
CA GLY A 133 6.98 1.84 1.40
C GLY A 133 5.97 2.07 2.52
N LYS A 134 6.43 2.52 3.70
CA LYS A 134 5.54 2.90 4.81
C LYS A 134 4.76 4.18 4.52
N GLU A 135 5.40 5.19 3.95
CA GLU A 135 4.73 6.44 3.57
C GLU A 135 3.64 6.19 2.50
N GLU A 136 3.92 5.34 1.52
CA GLU A 136 2.96 4.96 0.48
C GLU A 136 1.86 4.03 1.00
N TYR A 137 2.17 3.21 2.01
CA TYR A 137 1.16 2.44 2.73
C TYR A 137 0.16 3.34 3.47
N GLU A 138 0.62 4.38 4.18
CA GLU A 138 -0.30 5.30 4.87
C GLU A 138 -1.20 6.05 3.88
N LYS A 139 -0.66 6.50 2.73
CA LYS A 139 -1.48 7.10 1.67
C LYS A 139 -2.53 6.14 1.14
N ALA A 140 -2.16 4.87 0.91
CA ALA A 140 -3.10 3.85 0.47
C ALA A 140 -4.18 3.57 1.52
N ASN A 141 -3.78 3.51 2.79
CA ASN A 141 -4.69 3.34 3.93
C ASN A 141 -5.71 4.49 4.02
N GLU A 142 -5.26 5.74 3.93
CA GLU A 142 -6.12 6.93 3.92
C GLU A 142 -7.09 6.92 2.74
N PHE A 143 -6.59 6.64 1.53
CA PHE A 143 -7.41 6.59 0.33
C PHE A 143 -8.47 5.49 0.41
N LEU A 144 -8.09 4.28 0.81
CA LEU A 144 -9.01 3.15 0.94
C LEU A 144 -10.01 3.41 2.07
N GLY A 145 -9.59 4.03 3.16
CA GLY A 145 -10.49 4.43 4.24
C GLY A 145 -11.54 5.44 3.79
N PHE A 146 -11.15 6.40 2.95
CA PHE A 146 -12.09 7.33 2.31
C PHE A 146 -13.05 6.59 1.38
N PHE A 147 -12.55 5.69 0.53
CA PHE A 147 -13.38 4.93 -0.43
C PHE A 147 -14.44 4.05 0.26
N TYR A 148 -14.06 3.34 1.32
CA TYR A 148 -14.97 2.45 2.06
C TYR A 148 -15.71 3.16 3.20
N GLU A 149 -15.60 4.48 3.32
CA GLU A 149 -16.13 5.28 4.44
C GLU A 149 -15.79 4.68 5.83
N THR A 150 -14.59 4.10 5.95
CA THR A 150 -14.16 3.29 7.11
C THR A 150 -12.82 3.78 7.63
N ASP A 151 -12.68 3.89 8.96
CA ASP A 151 -11.38 4.12 9.58
C ASP A 151 -10.66 2.80 9.87
N PHE A 152 -9.64 2.49 9.07
CA PHE A 152 -8.81 1.30 9.27
C PHE A 152 -7.70 1.51 10.33
N THR A 153 -7.53 2.71 10.87
CA THR A 153 -6.47 3.04 11.85
C THR A 153 -6.80 2.62 13.28
N ASP A 154 -8.09 2.48 13.62
CA ASP A 154 -8.60 2.39 15.00
C ASP A 154 -8.57 0.98 15.63
N GLN A 155 -8.03 -0.03 14.95
CA GLN A 155 -8.13 -1.41 15.42
C GLN A 155 -7.10 -1.85 16.47
N ASP A 156 -6.10 -1.01 16.79
CA ASP A 156 -5.22 -1.24 17.94
C ASP A 156 -5.90 -0.92 19.29
N ALA A 157 -7.11 -0.34 19.28
CA ALA A 157 -7.81 0.13 20.49
C ALA A 157 -8.82 -0.87 21.11
N LYS A 158 -8.98 -2.09 20.56
CA LYS A 158 -9.71 -3.15 21.27
C LYS A 158 -8.79 -3.84 22.28
N GLU A 159 -8.59 -3.17 23.43
CA GLU A 159 -8.17 -3.85 24.65
C GLU A 159 -9.03 -5.11 24.86
N PRO A 160 -8.46 -6.24 25.31
CA PRO A 160 -9.26 -7.40 25.66
C PRO A 160 -10.24 -7.01 26.76
N SER A 161 -11.51 -6.93 26.40
CA SER A 161 -12.60 -6.78 27.35
C SER A 161 -12.72 -8.08 28.15
N ASN A 162 -12.07 -8.07 29.32
CA ASN A 162 -12.29 -8.90 30.51
C ASN A 162 -11.94 -10.40 30.43
#